data_AF-A0A1D2SV07-F1
#
_entry.id   AF-A0A1D2SV07-F1
#
_cell.length_a   1.000
_cell.length_b   1.000
_cell.length_c   1.000
_cell.angle_alpha   90.00
_cell.angle_beta   90.00
_cell.angle_gamma   90.00
#
_symmetry.space_group_name_H-M   'P 1'
#
loop_
_entity.id
_entity.type
_entity.pdbx_description
1 polymer ?
#
loop_
_entity_poly.entity_id
_entity_poly.type
_entity_poly.pdbx_seq_one_letter_code
_entity_poly.pdbx_strand_id
1 'polypeptide(L)' 'MEKLGEVLDPLRKQVIDLKDALARARYRYDALEILMESVSDSRLRAAAQEIFAVSIEQMDSIDRLLDEHYRDLSR' A
#
# COMPACT_ATOMS: atom_id res chain seq x y z
N MET A 1 25.43 -14.56 15.82
CA MET A 1 25.27 -13.92 14.51
C MET A 1 24.34 -14.76 13.62
N GLU A 2 24.66 -16.03 13.32
CA GLU A 2 23.80 -16.92 12.49
C GLU A 2 22.34 -17.02 12.97
N LYS A 3 22.11 -17.24 14.27
CA LYS A 3 20.75 -17.34 14.84
C LYS A 3 19.88 -16.09 14.69
N LEU A 4 20.48 -14.90 14.53
CA LEU A 4 19.71 -13.66 14.40
C LEU A 4 19.32 -13.44 12.93
N GLY A 5 20.21 -13.75 11.98
CA GLY A 5 19.90 -13.73 10.55
C GLY A 5 18.74 -14.65 10.19
N GLU A 6 18.74 -15.88 10.72
CA GLU A 6 17.65 -16.86 10.50
C GLU A 6 16.27 -16.39 10.98
N VAL A 7 16.21 -15.49 11.97
CA VAL A 7 14.96 -14.92 12.50
C VAL A 7 14.54 -13.66 11.72
N LEU A 8 15.51 -12.84 11.30
CA LEU A 8 15.26 -11.60 10.58
C LEU A 8 14.90 -11.84 9.12
N ASP A 9 15.39 -12.89 8.49
CA ASP A 9 15.13 -13.19 7.08
C ASP A 9 13.65 -13.46 6.76
N PRO A 10 12.91 -14.28 7.54
CA PRO A 10 11.46 -14.42 7.38
C PRO A 10 10.69 -13.10 7.55
N LEU A 11 11.11 -12.27 8.50
CA LEU A 11 10.47 -10.96 8.74
C LEU A 11 10.73 -10.00 7.57
N ARG A 12 11.96 -9.97 7.05
CA ARG A 12 12.31 -9.17 5.87
C ARG A 12 11.47 -9.60 4.66
N LYS A 13 11.29 -10.91 4.47
CA LYS A 13 10.41 -11.45 3.42
C LYS A 13 8.96 -11.01 3.60
N GLN A 14 8.42 -11.08 4.82
CA GLN A 14 7.05 -10.61 5.09
C GLN A 14 6.87 -9.12 4.75
N VAL A 15 7.85 -8.28 5.08
CA VAL A 15 7.80 -6.85 4.73
C VAL A 15 7.82 -6.64 3.21
N ILE A 16 8.63 -7.41 2.47
CA ILE A 16 8.63 -7.38 1.00
C ILE A 16 7.27 -7.83 0.44
N ASP A 17 6.72 -8.94 0.93
CA ASP A 17 5.42 -9.45 0.49
C ASP A 17 4.28 -8.44 0.73
N LEU A 18 4.35 -7.69 1.84
CA LEU A 18 3.41 -6.60 2.17
C LEU A 18 3.59 -5.39 1.23
N LYS A 19 4.82 -5.01 0.89
CA LYS A 19 5.09 -3.96 -0.11
C LYS A 19 4.54 -4.32 -1.49
N ASP A 20 4.73 -5.56 -1.91
CA ASP A 20 4.16 -6.06 -3.17
C ASP A 20 2.64 -6.07 -3.14
N ALA A 21 2.02 -6.42 -2.01
CA ALA A 21 0.58 -6.34 -1.83
C ALA A 21 0.07 -4.89 -1.91
N LEU A 22 0.80 -3.95 -1.31
CA LEU A 22 0.50 -2.53 -1.36
C LEU A 22 0.60 -1.97 -2.78
N ALA A 23 1.64 -2.35 -3.54
CA ALA A 23 1.78 -1.99 -4.95
C ALA A 23 0.59 -2.48 -5.79
N ARG A 24 0.12 -3.72 -5.55
CA ARG A 24 -1.10 -4.24 -6.18
C ARG A 24 -2.36 -3.49 -5.74
N ALA A 25 -2.42 -2.98 -4.53
CA ALA A 25 -3.55 -2.17 -4.06
C ALA A 25 -3.57 -0.82 -4.78
N ARG A 26 -2.42 -0.14 -4.90
CA ARG A 26 -2.26 1.11 -5.67
C ARG A 26 -2.67 0.93 -7.12
N TYR A 27 -2.21 -0.13 -7.78
CA TYR A 27 -2.62 -0.41 -9.16
C TYR A 27 -4.15 -0.53 -9.32
N ARG A 28 -4.84 -1.16 -8.35
CA ARG A 28 -6.31 -1.26 -8.38
C ARG A 28 -6.97 0.09 -8.12
N TYR A 29 -6.40 0.90 -7.24
CA TYR A 29 -6.84 2.26 -7.00
C TYR A 29 -6.77 3.10 -8.28
N ASP A 30 -5.63 3.09 -8.98
CA ASP A 30 -5.45 3.83 -10.24
C ASP A 30 -6.46 3.38 -11.30
N ALA A 31 -6.69 2.07 -11.40
CA ALA A 31 -7.70 1.52 -12.30
C ALA A 31 -9.13 1.97 -11.94
N LEU A 32 -9.46 2.04 -10.65
CA LEU A 32 -10.76 2.54 -10.19
C LEU A 32 -10.93 4.02 -10.50
N GLU A 33 -9.88 4.83 -10.33
CA GLU A 33 -9.89 6.25 -10.68
C GLU A 33 -10.21 6.47 -12.16
N ILE A 34 -9.56 5.71 -13.05
CA ILE A 34 -9.85 5.72 -14.49
C ILE A 34 -11.30 5.31 -14.76
N LEU A 35 -11.80 4.26 -14.11
CA LEU A 35 -13.18 3.82 -14.30
C LEU A 35 -14.20 4.89 -13.87
N MET A 36 -13.90 5.64 -12.81
CA MET A 36 -14.76 6.72 -12.33
C MET A 36 -14.90 7.89 -13.33
N GLU A 37 -13.97 8.07 -14.27
CA GLU A 37 -14.10 9.06 -15.35
C GLU A 37 -15.33 8.78 -16.24
N SER A 38 -15.72 7.51 -16.36
CA SER A 38 -16.89 7.11 -17.16
C SER A 38 -18.23 7.27 -16.44
N VAL A 39 -18.23 7.58 -15.14
CA VAL A 39 -19.45 7.67 -14.33
C VAL A 39 -20.10 9.04 -14.50
N SER A 40 -21.28 9.08 -15.12
CA SER A 40 -22.01 10.32 -15.39
C SER A 40 -22.62 10.97 -14.14
N ASP A 41 -22.95 10.18 -13.11
CA ASP A 41 -23.53 10.69 -11.85
C ASP A 41 -22.45 11.44 -11.05
N SER A 42 -22.62 12.77 -10.94
CA SER A 42 -21.69 13.64 -10.24
C SER A 42 -21.67 13.44 -8.73
N ARG A 43 -22.78 13.02 -8.11
CA ARG A 43 -22.84 12.76 -6.67
C ARG A 43 -22.11 11.47 -6.35
N LEU A 44 -22.30 10.44 -7.17
CA LEU A 44 -21.56 9.19 -7.04
C LEU A 44 -20.06 9.41 -7.21
N ARG A 45 -19.65 10.21 -8.22
CA ARG A 45 -18.24 10.58 -8.40
C ARG A 45 -17.65 11.31 -7.19
N ALA A 46 -18.33 12.32 -6.66
CA ALA A 46 -17.85 13.07 -5.50
C ALA A 46 -17.68 12.16 -4.27
N ALA A 47 -18.68 11.32 -3.97
CA ALA A 47 -18.60 10.38 -2.86
C ALA A 47 -17.46 9.36 -3.03
N ALA A 48 -17.24 8.86 -4.25
CA ALA A 48 -16.12 7.96 -4.55
C ALA A 48 -14.76 8.66 -4.38
N GLN A 49 -14.63 9.93 -4.82
CA GLN A 49 -13.42 10.71 -4.65
C GLN A 49 -13.04 10.92 -3.18
N GLU A 50 -14.02 11.15 -2.30
CA GLU A 50 -13.76 11.25 -0.85
C GLU A 50 -13.21 9.93 -0.28
N ILE A 51 -13.79 8.79 -0.68
CA ILE A 51 -13.33 7.46 -0.28
C ILE A 51 -11.91 7.19 -0.81
N PHE A 52 -11.66 7.58 -2.07
CA PHE A 52 -10.37 7.42 -2.72
C PHE A 52 -9.28 8.24 -2.04
N ALA A 53 -9.56 9.50 -1.69
CA ALA A 53 -8.64 10.36 -0.96
C ALA A 53 -8.18 9.73 0.38
N VAL A 54 -9.12 9.19 1.16
CA VAL A 54 -8.78 8.49 2.41
C VAL A 54 -7.97 7.22 2.15
N SER A 55 -8.32 6.48 1.08
CA SER A 55 -7.64 5.22 0.74
C SER A 55 -6.18 5.45 0.35
N ILE A 56 -5.89 6.49 -0.44
CA ILE A 56 -4.51 6.82 -0.85
C ILE A 56 -3.67 7.29 0.35
N GLU A 57 -4.23 8.10 1.24
CA GLU A 57 -3.56 8.52 2.49
C GLU A 57 -3.19 7.33 3.37
N GLN A 58 -4.10 6.35 3.51
CA GLN A 58 -3.83 5.13 4.26
C GLN A 58 -2.73 4.30 3.60
N MET A 59 -2.74 4.14 2.27
CA MET A 59 -1.70 3.43 1.55
C MET A 59 -0.33 4.10 1.71
N ASP A 60 -0.26 5.43 1.67
CA ASP A 60 0.97 6.20 1.91
C ASP A 60 1.48 6.08 3.36
N SER A 61 0.56 5.98 4.33
CA SER A 61 0.93 5.71 5.72
C SER A 61 1.51 4.31 5.90
N ILE A 62 0.90 3.31 5.28
CA ILE A 62 1.37 1.92 5.34
C ILE A 62 2.73 1.78 4.65
N ASP A 63 2.91 2.42 3.49
CA ASP A 63 4.18 2.38 2.75
C ASP A 63 5.34 2.90 3.59
N ARG A 64 5.16 4.06 4.23
CA ARG A 64 6.16 4.65 5.14
C ARG A 64 6.51 3.72 6.30
N LEU A 65 5.52 3.10 6.92
CA LEU A 65 5.72 2.16 8.02
C LEU A 65 6.48 0.90 7.56
N LEU A 66 6.16 0.36 6.39
CA LEU A 66 6.88 -0.77 5.81
C LEU A 66 8.33 -0.41 5.44
N ASP A 67 8.57 0.81 4.96
CA ASP A 67 9.90 1.34 4.69
C ASP A 67 10.75 1.44 5.95
N GLU A 68 10.19 1.98 7.03
CA GLU A 68 10.85 2.07 8.34
C GLU A 68 11.20 0.68 8.87
N HIS A 69 10.24 -0.25 8.88
CA HIS A 69 10.49 -1.62 9.31
C HIS A 69 11.52 -2.34 8.45
N TYR A 70 11.50 -2.16 7.12
CA TYR A 70 12.50 -2.76 6.25
C TYR A 70 13.92 -2.25 6.56
N ARG A 71 14.06 -0.94 6.82
CA ARG A 71 15.35 -0.34 7.19
C ARG A 71 15.85 -0.88 8.52
N ASP A 72 14.97 -1.01 9.52
CA ASP A 72 15.35 -1.55 10.83
C ASP A 72 15.76 -3.03 10.76
N LEU A 73 15.12 -3.83 9.90
CA LEU A 73 15.47 -5.25 9.67
C LEU A 73 16.72 -5.44 8.80
N SER A 74 17.23 -4.37 8.19
CA SER A 74 18.40 -4.39 7.30
C SER A 74 19.65 -3.74 7.92
N ARG A 75 19.55 -3.25 9.16
CA ARG A 75 20.66 -2.78 9.99
C ARG A 75 21.30 -3.94 10.76
#